data_AF-A0A7W4AXY5-F1
#
_entry.id   AF-A0A7W4AXY5-F1
#
_cell.length_a   1.000
_cell.length_b   1.000
_cell.length_c   1.000
_cell.angle_alpha   90.00
_cell.angle_beta   90.00
_cell.angle_gamma   90.00
#
_symmetry.space_group_name_H-M   'P 1'
#
loop_
_entity.id
_entity.type
_entity.pdbx_description
1 polymer ?
#
loop_
_entity_poly.entity_id
_entity_poly.type
_entity_poly.pdbx_seq_one_letter_code
_entity_poly.pdbx_strand_id
1 'polypeptide(L)'
;MNKINTDVNYKTIAGNARLVMLGESNHNTAGYKYEAIKAIKQLKAAGFTHFAIEMLPQSMKEQVAFYQRTGKGFEVIQRYFNDNWAWGYLVPHAYGELVKAARTAGLKIVALDMTLDQMASLDAACSSDNAEAGICKDTHSKRNDSWTNNIVSIIKESTQHRVLAFMHRWHAVEAASYQEGIDTLIQKQGIHNVVFVDFIGGILCLTENDCREGSAEDTPLKQQYFYREGFPYKSAIKSFQVHIPEKRVNSDGELQW
;
A
#
# COMPACT_ATOMS: atom_id res chain seq x y z
N MET A 1 18.40 16.59 -9.94
CA MET A 1 17.99 16.10 -8.60
C MET A 1 16.70 16.79 -8.23
N ASN A 2 15.66 16.04 -7.86
CA ASN A 2 14.39 16.62 -7.44
C ASN A 2 14.54 17.29 -6.07
N LYS A 3 13.79 18.38 -5.83
CA LYS A 3 13.83 19.12 -4.57
C LYS A 3 13.38 18.21 -3.42
N ILE A 4 14.23 18.11 -2.39
CA ILE A 4 13.95 17.41 -1.13
C ILE A 4 13.20 18.36 -0.20
N ASN A 5 12.11 17.90 0.39
CA ASN A 5 11.32 18.64 1.36
C ASN A 5 11.14 17.81 2.64
N THR A 6 11.32 18.41 3.81
CA THR A 6 11.25 17.71 5.10
C THR A 6 9.87 17.74 5.76
N ASP A 7 8.96 18.59 5.26
CA ASP A 7 7.58 18.69 5.75
C ASP A 7 6.63 17.87 4.85
N VAL A 8 6.54 16.57 5.12
CA VAL A 8 5.70 15.65 4.33
C VAL A 8 4.21 15.93 4.62
N ASN A 9 3.53 16.50 3.61
CA ASN A 9 2.12 16.82 3.68
C ASN A 9 1.33 16.04 2.61
N TYR A 10 0.63 15.00 3.05
CA TYR A 10 -0.15 14.12 2.18
C TYR A 10 -1.38 14.81 1.57
N LYS A 11 -1.94 15.84 2.22
CA LYS A 11 -3.02 16.64 1.63
C LYS A 11 -2.51 17.42 0.41
N THR A 12 -1.33 18.01 0.51
CA THR A 12 -0.68 18.71 -0.61
C THR A 12 -0.29 17.74 -1.72
N ILE A 13 0.33 16.61 -1.37
CA ILE A 13 0.71 15.55 -2.31
C ILE A 13 -0.50 15.04 -3.09
N ALA A 14 -1.62 14.77 -2.39
CA ALA A 14 -2.82 14.25 -3.02
C ALA A 14 -3.53 15.26 -3.93
N GLY A 15 -3.53 16.56 -3.59
CA GLY A 15 -4.27 17.58 -4.33
C GLY A 15 -5.74 17.18 -4.58
N ASN A 16 -6.15 17.14 -5.85
CA ASN A 16 -7.49 16.74 -6.28
C ASN A 16 -7.61 15.23 -6.63
N ALA A 17 -6.62 14.40 -6.29
CA ALA A 17 -6.61 12.98 -6.63
C ALA A 17 -7.84 12.23 -6.10
N ARG A 18 -8.47 11.41 -6.93
CA ARG A 18 -9.55 10.49 -6.53
C ARG A 18 -9.02 9.15 -6.04
N LEU A 19 -7.78 8.81 -6.40
CA LEU A 19 -7.05 7.66 -5.91
C LEU A 19 -5.66 8.09 -5.47
N VAL A 20 -5.29 7.75 -4.23
CA VAL A 20 -3.90 7.81 -3.75
C VAL A 20 -3.46 6.39 -3.46
N MET A 21 -2.41 5.94 -4.13
CA MET A 21 -1.78 4.65 -3.88
C MET A 21 -0.54 4.89 -3.00
N LEU A 22 -0.51 4.28 -1.83
CA LEU A 22 0.64 4.23 -0.94
C LEU A 22 1.34 2.89 -1.19
N GLY A 23 2.51 2.96 -1.83
CA GLY A 23 3.36 1.82 -2.12
C GLY A 23 4.36 1.60 -1.00
N GLU A 24 4.41 0.39 -0.46
CA GLU A 24 5.58 -0.03 0.30
C GLU A 24 6.67 -0.60 -0.60
N SER A 25 7.91 -0.19 -0.34
CA SER A 25 9.12 -0.69 -0.99
C SER A 25 9.36 -2.18 -0.80
N ASN A 26 8.93 -2.65 0.36
CA ASN A 26 9.14 -3.98 0.89
C ASN A 26 8.11 -4.20 2.00
N HIS A 27 7.55 -5.41 2.08
CA HIS A 27 6.62 -5.79 3.14
C HIS A 27 7.27 -5.88 4.53
N ASN A 28 8.60 -6.02 4.64
CA ASN A 28 9.27 -6.28 5.92
C ASN A 28 9.43 -5.04 6.81
N THR A 29 9.26 -3.84 6.27
CA THR A 29 9.45 -2.59 7.03
C THR A 29 8.15 -2.21 7.73
N ALA A 30 8.11 -2.31 9.06
CA ALA A 30 6.95 -1.88 9.85
C ALA A 30 6.70 -0.36 9.74
N GLY A 31 7.77 0.44 9.59
CA GLY A 31 7.70 1.90 9.48
C GLY A 31 6.77 2.40 8.37
N TYR A 32 6.68 1.70 7.24
CA TYR A 32 5.78 2.09 6.14
C TYR A 32 4.31 2.08 6.55
N LYS A 33 3.90 1.16 7.42
CA LYS A 33 2.51 1.05 7.89
C LYS A 33 2.19 2.20 8.84
N TYR A 34 3.12 2.57 9.72
CA TYR A 34 2.96 3.71 10.61
C TYR A 34 2.99 5.05 9.86
N GLU A 35 3.78 5.15 8.80
CA GLU A 35 3.73 6.30 7.91
C GLU A 35 2.39 6.38 7.14
N ALA A 36 1.88 5.24 6.68
CA ALA A 36 0.53 5.17 6.11
C ALA A 36 -0.57 5.56 7.11
N ILE A 37 -0.41 5.28 8.41
CA ILE A 37 -1.33 5.76 9.46
C ILE A 37 -1.32 7.29 9.54
N LYS A 38 -0.16 7.95 9.40
CA LYS A 38 -0.09 9.42 9.32
C LYS A 38 -0.79 9.93 8.06
N ALA A 39 -0.55 9.28 6.92
CA ALA A 39 -1.20 9.61 5.66
C ALA A 39 -2.74 9.48 5.75
N ILE A 40 -3.26 8.41 6.36
CA ILE A 40 -4.70 8.20 6.59
C ILE A 40 -5.35 9.41 7.27
N LYS A 41 -4.74 9.93 8.34
CA LYS A 41 -5.28 11.08 9.09
C LYS A 41 -5.40 12.32 8.20
N GLN A 42 -4.35 12.65 7.46
CA GLN A 42 -4.32 13.82 6.59
C GLN A 42 -5.24 13.65 5.36
N LEU A 43 -5.26 12.47 4.76
CA LEU A 43 -6.08 12.18 3.58
C LEU A 43 -7.56 12.09 3.93
N LYS A 44 -7.92 11.56 5.10
CA LYS A 44 -9.31 11.65 5.60
C LYS A 44 -9.77 13.11 5.70
N ALA A 45 -8.94 13.99 6.27
CA ALA A 45 -9.23 15.43 6.33
C ALA A 45 -9.28 16.09 4.93
N ALA A 46 -8.65 15.49 3.93
CA ALA A 46 -8.75 15.89 2.53
C ALA A 46 -9.98 15.29 1.81
N GLY A 47 -10.85 14.56 2.50
CA GLY A 47 -12.10 14.01 1.95
C GLY A 47 -11.98 12.60 1.38
N PHE A 48 -10.92 11.85 1.70
CA PHE A 48 -10.88 10.43 1.37
C PHE A 48 -11.94 9.65 2.16
N THR A 49 -12.58 8.69 1.50
CA THR A 49 -13.74 7.97 2.05
C THR A 49 -13.50 6.48 2.22
N HIS A 50 -12.58 5.91 1.44
CA HIS A 50 -12.27 4.48 1.46
C HIS A 50 -10.80 4.24 1.72
N PHE A 51 -10.51 3.14 2.40
CA PHE A 51 -9.18 2.60 2.60
C PHE A 51 -9.13 1.17 2.05
N ALA A 52 -8.45 0.98 0.92
CA ALA A 52 -8.26 -0.31 0.30
C ALA A 52 -6.87 -0.87 0.66
N ILE A 53 -6.78 -2.17 0.95
CA ILE A 53 -5.52 -2.79 1.37
C ILE A 53 -5.32 -4.13 0.66
N GLU A 54 -4.13 -4.30 0.06
CA GLU A 54 -3.69 -5.55 -0.55
C GLU A 54 -3.72 -6.69 0.47
N MET A 55 -3.19 -6.48 1.67
CA MET A 55 -2.95 -7.53 2.64
C MET A 55 -4.20 -8.23 3.18
N LEU A 56 -5.41 -7.82 2.79
CA LEU A 56 -6.64 -8.52 3.15
C LEU A 56 -7.32 -9.11 1.91
N PRO A 57 -7.65 -10.41 1.93
CA PRO A 57 -8.35 -11.04 0.83
C PRO A 57 -9.85 -10.73 0.89
N GLN A 58 -10.51 -10.72 -0.27
CA GLN A 58 -11.95 -10.48 -0.40
C GLN A 58 -12.80 -11.49 0.39
N SER A 59 -12.29 -12.69 0.65
CA SER A 59 -12.95 -13.68 1.52
C SER A 59 -13.17 -13.17 2.95
N MET A 60 -12.38 -12.18 3.39
CA MET A 60 -12.52 -11.54 4.70
C MET A 60 -13.48 -10.34 4.71
N LYS A 61 -14.18 -10.05 3.61
CA LYS A 61 -15.06 -8.87 3.50
C LYS A 61 -16.10 -8.78 4.61
N GLU A 62 -16.64 -9.92 5.08
CA GLU A 62 -17.69 -9.96 6.09
C GLU A 62 -17.13 -9.67 7.49
N GLN A 63 -15.96 -10.21 7.80
CA GLN A 63 -15.22 -9.98 9.04
C GLN A 63 -14.78 -8.51 9.12
N VAL A 64 -14.28 -7.95 8.02
CA VAL A 64 -13.95 -6.53 7.91
C VAL A 64 -15.20 -5.66 8.10
N ALA A 65 -16.31 -5.99 7.44
CA ALA A 65 -17.55 -5.24 7.57
C ALA A 65 -18.13 -5.31 8.99
N PHE A 66 -18.05 -6.47 9.66
CA PHE A 66 -18.46 -6.66 11.04
C PHE A 66 -17.62 -5.79 11.99
N TYR A 67 -16.29 -5.83 11.85
CA TYR A 67 -15.38 -5.00 12.63
C TYR A 67 -15.64 -3.51 12.41
N GLN A 68 -15.82 -3.09 11.16
CA GLN A 68 -16.08 -1.70 10.84
C GLN A 68 -17.35 -1.18 11.53
N ARG A 69 -18.45 -1.94 11.50
CA ARG A 69 -19.72 -1.54 12.12
C ARG A 69 -19.68 -1.56 13.66
N THR A 70 -19.04 -2.58 14.25
CA THR A 70 -19.21 -2.87 15.69
C THR A 70 -17.98 -2.54 16.55
N GLY A 71 -16.80 -2.47 15.94
CA GLY A 71 -15.52 -2.42 16.65
C GLY A 71 -15.10 -3.76 17.28
N LYS A 72 -15.89 -4.82 17.13
CA LYS A 72 -15.61 -6.17 17.65
C LYS A 72 -15.05 -7.08 16.53
N GLY A 73 -14.45 -8.22 16.89
CA GLY A 73 -13.98 -9.20 15.91
C GLY A 73 -12.65 -8.84 15.24
N PHE A 74 -11.94 -7.83 15.75
CA PHE A 74 -10.65 -7.43 15.20
C PHE A 74 -9.59 -8.52 15.33
N GLU A 75 -9.69 -9.36 16.36
CA GLU A 75 -8.79 -10.49 16.61
C GLU A 75 -8.72 -11.47 15.44
N VAL A 76 -9.80 -11.61 14.65
CA VAL A 76 -9.82 -12.44 13.44
C VAL A 76 -8.96 -11.82 12.34
N ILE A 77 -9.02 -10.49 12.19
CA ILE A 77 -8.21 -9.73 11.23
C ILE A 77 -6.73 -9.76 11.65
N GLN A 78 -6.45 -9.54 12.94
CA GLN A 78 -5.08 -9.61 13.45
C GLN A 78 -4.49 -11.01 13.30
N ARG A 79 -5.26 -12.06 13.58
CA ARG A 79 -4.82 -13.45 13.39
C ARG A 79 -4.45 -13.71 11.94
N TYR A 80 -5.27 -13.25 10.99
CA TYR A 80 -4.93 -13.38 9.57
C TYR A 80 -3.57 -12.75 9.23
N PHE A 81 -3.28 -11.54 9.74
CA PHE A 81 -1.97 -10.93 9.52
C PHE A 81 -0.84 -11.71 10.19
N ASN A 82 -1.06 -12.24 11.39
CA ASN A 82 -0.05 -13.06 12.08
C ASN A 82 0.28 -14.33 11.30
N ASP A 83 -0.74 -14.96 10.70
CA ASP A 83 -0.59 -16.25 10.03
C ASP A 83 -0.04 -16.10 8.60
N ASN A 84 -0.33 -14.98 7.91
CA ASN A 84 -0.07 -14.83 6.47
C ASN A 84 0.88 -13.67 6.10
N TRP A 85 1.16 -12.76 7.03
CA TRP A 85 1.96 -11.56 6.77
C TRP A 85 3.10 -11.35 7.79
N ALA A 86 3.59 -12.43 8.40
CA ALA A 86 4.71 -12.44 9.35
C ALA A 86 6.10 -12.31 8.69
N TRP A 87 6.25 -11.34 7.79
CA TRP A 87 7.47 -11.08 7.03
C TRP A 87 8.60 -10.40 7.84
N GLY A 88 8.31 -10.00 9.08
CA GLY A 88 9.28 -9.37 9.95
C GLY A 88 8.71 -9.04 11.32
N TYR A 89 9.60 -8.63 12.23
CA TYR A 89 9.25 -8.19 13.56
C TYR A 89 8.28 -7.01 13.51
N LEU A 90 7.18 -7.10 14.26
CA LEU A 90 6.07 -6.13 14.31
C LEU A 90 5.30 -5.89 13.01
N VAL A 91 5.65 -6.54 11.88
CA VAL A 91 4.98 -6.32 10.59
C VAL A 91 3.48 -6.70 10.65
N PRO A 92 3.08 -7.90 11.12
CA PRO A 92 1.68 -8.25 11.31
C PRO A 92 0.91 -7.29 12.20
N HIS A 93 1.54 -6.85 13.29
CA HIS A 93 0.96 -5.91 14.23
C HIS A 93 0.72 -4.55 13.55
N ALA A 94 1.70 -4.05 12.80
CA ALA A 94 1.61 -2.78 12.11
C ALA A 94 0.51 -2.76 11.02
N TYR A 95 0.29 -3.87 10.30
CA TYR A 95 -0.88 -4.01 9.43
C TYR A 95 -2.20 -3.96 10.20
N GLY A 96 -2.25 -4.60 11.36
CA GLY A 96 -3.38 -4.50 12.28
C GLY A 96 -3.68 -3.06 12.71
N GLU A 97 -2.66 -2.33 13.15
CA GLU A 97 -2.76 -0.91 13.52
C GLU A 97 -3.21 -0.04 12.35
N LEU A 98 -2.75 -0.34 11.13
CA LEU A 98 -3.19 0.36 9.92
C LEU A 98 -4.69 0.19 9.67
N VAL A 99 -5.22 -1.03 9.85
CA VAL A 99 -6.67 -1.30 9.76
C VAL A 99 -7.45 -0.61 10.88
N LYS A 100 -6.93 -0.61 12.11
CA LYS A 100 -7.53 0.14 13.24
C LYS A 100 -7.58 1.64 12.96
N ALA A 101 -6.51 2.20 12.41
CA ALA A 101 -6.43 3.61 12.07
C ALA A 101 -7.45 4.00 10.99
N ALA A 102 -7.58 3.17 9.94
CA ALA A 102 -8.59 3.39 8.90
C ALA A 102 -10.01 3.41 9.46
N ARG A 103 -10.37 2.45 10.33
CA ARG A 103 -11.66 2.42 11.01
C ARG A 103 -11.85 3.65 11.90
N THR A 104 -10.86 4.00 12.71
CA THR A 104 -10.92 5.13 13.65
C THR A 104 -11.07 6.46 12.91
N ALA A 105 -10.45 6.60 11.75
CA ALA A 105 -10.63 7.74 10.86
C ALA A 105 -12.00 7.76 10.14
N GLY A 106 -12.81 6.71 10.26
CA GLY A 106 -14.08 6.59 9.57
C GLY A 106 -13.92 6.44 8.05
N LEU A 107 -12.89 5.72 7.61
CA LEU A 107 -12.74 5.25 6.23
C LEU A 107 -13.43 3.89 6.08
N LYS A 108 -14.11 3.67 4.95
CA LYS A 108 -14.64 2.35 4.60
C LYS A 108 -13.49 1.45 4.14
N ILE A 109 -13.19 0.42 4.90
CA ILE A 109 -12.13 -0.55 4.64
C ILE A 109 -12.56 -1.51 3.53
N VAL A 110 -11.66 -1.74 2.58
CA VAL A 110 -11.86 -2.59 1.40
C VAL A 110 -10.71 -3.60 1.33
N ALA A 111 -11.05 -4.88 1.49
CA ALA A 111 -10.13 -5.98 1.24
C ALA A 111 -9.98 -6.18 -0.28
N LEU A 112 -8.76 -6.12 -0.80
CA LEU A 112 -8.52 -6.15 -2.25
C LEU A 112 -8.25 -7.56 -2.79
N ASP A 113 -7.54 -8.38 -2.02
CA ASP A 113 -6.78 -9.48 -2.61
C ASP A 113 -7.56 -10.77 -2.77
N MET A 114 -6.97 -11.71 -3.50
CA MET A 114 -7.41 -13.08 -3.63
C MET A 114 -6.94 -13.89 -2.42
N THR A 115 -7.54 -15.06 -2.22
CA THR A 115 -7.01 -16.04 -1.25
C THR A 115 -5.72 -16.67 -1.75
N LEU A 116 -4.90 -17.22 -0.85
CA LEU A 116 -3.67 -17.93 -1.21
C LEU A 116 -3.94 -19.11 -2.15
N ASP A 117 -5.03 -19.87 -1.93
CA ASP A 117 -5.40 -20.99 -2.80
C ASP A 117 -5.73 -20.53 -4.23
N GLN A 118 -6.40 -19.37 -4.36
CA GLN A 118 -6.66 -18.77 -5.67
C GLN A 118 -5.36 -18.34 -6.34
N MET A 119 -4.44 -17.71 -5.60
CA MET A 119 -3.12 -17.32 -6.13
C MET A 119 -2.32 -18.54 -6.59
N ALA A 120 -2.24 -19.59 -5.77
CA ALA A 120 -1.56 -20.83 -6.12
C ALA A 120 -2.14 -21.50 -7.37
N SER A 121 -3.48 -21.46 -7.52
CA SER A 121 -4.14 -21.98 -8.71
C SER A 121 -3.81 -21.15 -9.96
N LEU A 122 -3.64 -19.84 -9.83
CA LEU A 122 -3.26 -18.96 -10.92
C LEU A 122 -1.79 -19.15 -11.33
N ASP A 123 -0.89 -19.30 -10.36
CA ASP A 123 0.53 -19.60 -10.60
C ASP A 123 0.70 -20.95 -11.31
N ALA A 124 -0.07 -21.96 -10.91
CA ALA A 124 -0.07 -23.26 -11.58
C ALA A 124 -0.60 -23.20 -13.02
N ALA A 125 -1.48 -22.24 -13.32
CA ALA A 125 -2.10 -22.10 -14.64
C ALA A 125 -1.25 -21.29 -15.64
N CYS A 126 -0.30 -20.48 -15.16
CA CYS A 126 0.53 -19.62 -16.00
C CYS A 126 1.94 -19.53 -15.43
N SER A 127 2.90 -20.19 -16.08
CA SER A 127 4.32 -20.03 -15.75
C SER A 127 4.81 -18.62 -16.08
N SER A 128 5.90 -18.20 -15.42
CA SER A 128 6.55 -16.91 -15.70
C SER A 128 6.94 -16.77 -17.18
N ASP A 129 7.48 -17.82 -17.80
CA ASP A 129 7.86 -17.81 -19.23
C ASP A 129 6.64 -17.57 -20.15
N ASN A 130 5.50 -18.19 -19.84
CA ASN A 130 4.29 -18.00 -20.62
C ASN A 130 3.69 -16.60 -20.41
N ALA A 131 3.84 -16.02 -19.23
CA ALA A 131 3.44 -14.65 -18.95
C ALA A 131 4.31 -13.64 -19.72
N GLU A 132 5.64 -13.84 -19.70
CA GLU A 132 6.58 -13.00 -20.44
C GLU A 132 6.37 -13.09 -21.95
N ALA A 133 6.05 -14.27 -22.48
CA ALA A 133 5.70 -14.48 -23.88
C ALA A 133 4.30 -13.93 -24.26
N GLY A 134 3.54 -13.38 -23.31
CA GLY A 134 2.19 -12.85 -23.54
C GLY A 134 1.12 -13.91 -23.83
N ILE A 135 1.39 -15.17 -23.51
CA ILE A 135 0.48 -16.30 -23.75
C ILE A 135 -0.66 -16.29 -22.72
N CYS A 136 -0.35 -15.94 -21.47
CA CYS A 136 -1.32 -15.84 -20.38
C CYS A 136 -0.98 -14.67 -19.46
N LYS A 137 -1.92 -14.33 -18.56
CA LYS A 137 -1.66 -13.41 -17.45
C LYS A 137 -1.32 -14.21 -16.20
N ASP A 138 -0.18 -13.88 -15.60
CA ASP A 138 0.22 -14.41 -14.30
C ASP A 138 -0.64 -13.86 -13.15
N THR A 139 -0.37 -14.38 -11.95
CA THR A 139 -1.06 -13.99 -10.73
C THR A 139 -0.92 -12.50 -10.42
N HIS A 140 0.26 -11.92 -10.65
CA HIS A 140 0.50 -10.49 -10.44
C HIS A 140 -0.43 -9.62 -11.31
N SER A 141 -0.46 -9.90 -12.62
CA SER A 141 -1.30 -9.18 -13.58
C SER A 141 -2.79 -9.37 -13.29
N LYS A 142 -3.21 -10.58 -12.91
CA LYS A 142 -4.60 -10.87 -12.54
C LYS A 142 -5.03 -10.18 -11.24
N ARG A 143 -4.13 -10.08 -10.25
CA ARG A 143 -4.35 -9.29 -9.03
C ARG A 143 -4.54 -7.82 -9.39
N ASN A 144 -3.63 -7.24 -10.19
CA ASN A 144 -3.72 -5.85 -10.65
C ASN A 144 -5.04 -5.55 -11.39
N ASP A 145 -5.47 -6.41 -12.32
CA ASP A 145 -6.74 -6.28 -13.02
C ASP A 145 -7.93 -6.28 -12.03
N SER A 146 -7.97 -7.26 -11.13
CA SER A 146 -9.04 -7.41 -10.14
C SER A 146 -9.13 -6.19 -9.23
N TRP A 147 -8.00 -5.75 -8.66
CA TRP A 147 -7.97 -4.63 -7.73
C TRP A 147 -8.33 -3.32 -8.43
N THR A 148 -7.85 -3.11 -9.65
CA THR A 148 -8.24 -1.97 -10.49
C THR A 148 -9.75 -1.93 -10.64
N ASN A 149 -10.38 -3.05 -11.02
CA ASN A 149 -11.83 -3.11 -11.21
C ASN A 149 -12.59 -2.78 -9.91
N ASN A 150 -12.16 -3.31 -8.77
CA ASN A 150 -12.77 -3.00 -7.47
C ASN A 150 -12.66 -1.50 -7.12
N ILE A 151 -11.45 -0.92 -7.28
CA ILE A 151 -11.20 0.49 -6.98
C ILE A 151 -12.00 1.40 -7.93
N VAL A 152 -12.01 1.10 -9.22
CA VAL A 152 -12.77 1.85 -10.23
C VAL A 152 -14.27 1.79 -9.93
N SER A 153 -14.80 0.62 -9.55
CA SER A 153 -16.21 0.46 -9.18
C SER A 153 -16.58 1.41 -8.04
N ILE A 154 -15.78 1.45 -6.98
CA ILE A 154 -15.99 2.36 -5.83
C ILE A 154 -15.94 3.83 -6.27
N ILE A 155 -14.94 4.21 -7.07
CA ILE A 155 -14.76 5.59 -7.54
C ILE A 155 -15.91 6.03 -8.46
N LYS A 156 -16.44 5.12 -9.29
CA LYS A 156 -17.56 5.42 -10.21
C LYS A 156 -18.93 5.41 -9.53
N GLU A 157 -19.08 4.73 -8.40
CA GLU A 157 -20.33 4.72 -7.62
C GLU A 157 -20.77 6.12 -7.16
N SER A 158 -19.83 7.01 -6.85
CA SER A 158 -20.12 8.38 -6.45
C SER A 158 -18.96 9.32 -6.74
N THR A 159 -19.24 10.55 -7.18
CA THR A 159 -18.23 11.59 -7.39
C THR A 159 -17.54 12.01 -6.09
N GLN A 160 -18.18 11.77 -4.94
CA GLN A 160 -17.62 12.01 -3.60
C GLN A 160 -16.66 10.90 -3.14
N HIS A 161 -16.68 9.74 -3.80
CA HIS A 161 -15.78 8.65 -3.43
C HIS A 161 -14.34 8.98 -3.86
N ARG A 162 -13.44 8.86 -2.89
CA ARG A 162 -11.99 8.99 -3.03
C ARG A 162 -11.34 7.86 -2.24
N VAL A 163 -10.43 7.14 -2.87
CA VAL A 163 -9.87 5.88 -2.37
C VAL A 163 -8.40 6.08 -2.02
N LEU A 164 -8.04 5.71 -0.80
CA LEU A 164 -6.66 5.51 -0.40
C LEU A 164 -6.37 4.01 -0.51
N ALA A 165 -5.38 3.60 -1.28
CA ALA A 165 -5.02 2.19 -1.43
C ALA A 165 -3.60 1.95 -0.90
N PHE A 166 -3.40 0.91 -0.10
CA PHE A 166 -2.09 0.53 0.46
C PHE A 166 -1.69 -0.86 -0.05
N MET A 167 -0.53 -0.95 -0.69
CA MET A 167 -0.06 -2.13 -1.45
C MET A 167 1.45 -2.13 -1.63
N HIS A 168 2.03 -3.22 -2.11
CA HIS A 168 3.40 -3.24 -2.61
C HIS A 168 3.55 -2.30 -3.82
N ARG A 169 4.69 -1.61 -3.92
CA ARG A 169 4.95 -0.65 -5.03
C ARG A 169 4.74 -1.25 -6.42
N TRP A 170 5.09 -2.52 -6.61
CA TRP A 170 5.02 -3.21 -7.91
C TRP A 170 3.61 -3.60 -8.33
N HIS A 171 2.62 -3.43 -7.46
CA HIS A 171 1.22 -3.43 -7.86
C HIS A 171 0.76 -2.03 -8.30
N ALA A 172 1.26 -0.99 -7.64
CA ALA A 172 0.90 0.40 -7.97
C ALA A 172 1.45 0.83 -9.34
N VAL A 173 2.67 0.42 -9.69
CA VAL A 173 3.37 0.77 -10.94
C VAL A 173 3.81 -0.48 -11.70
N GLU A 174 4.26 -0.30 -12.95
CA GLU A 174 4.75 -1.37 -13.81
C GLU A 174 5.91 -2.15 -13.16
N ALA A 175 5.70 -3.46 -12.97
CA ALA A 175 6.68 -4.36 -12.35
C ALA A 175 7.62 -5.01 -13.38
N ALA A 176 7.08 -5.26 -14.58
CA ALA A 176 7.78 -5.79 -15.75
C ALA A 176 7.05 -5.30 -17.01
N SER A 177 7.68 -5.42 -18.18
CA SER A 177 7.10 -4.99 -19.46
C SER A 177 5.75 -5.64 -19.81
N TYR A 178 5.47 -6.81 -19.21
CA TYR A 178 4.23 -7.57 -19.38
C TYR A 178 3.29 -7.48 -18.16
N GLN A 179 3.69 -6.78 -17.09
CA GLN A 179 2.92 -6.63 -15.85
C GLN A 179 2.56 -5.16 -15.63
N GLU A 180 1.46 -4.72 -16.26
CA GLU A 180 0.97 -3.35 -16.09
C GLU A 180 0.59 -3.07 -14.64
N GLY A 181 1.05 -1.92 -14.13
CA GLY A 181 0.67 -1.40 -12.82
C GLY A 181 -0.75 -0.83 -12.79
N ILE A 182 -1.30 -0.69 -11.58
CA ILE A 182 -2.61 -0.06 -11.38
C ILE A 182 -2.60 1.40 -11.85
N ASP A 183 -1.47 2.10 -11.78
CA ASP A 183 -1.29 3.44 -12.34
C ASP A 183 -1.70 3.54 -13.81
N THR A 184 -1.40 2.51 -14.61
CA THR A 184 -1.70 2.43 -16.03
C THR A 184 -3.12 1.91 -16.25
N LEU A 185 -3.51 0.85 -15.54
CA LEU A 185 -4.82 0.21 -15.69
C LEU A 185 -5.96 1.15 -15.29
N ILE A 186 -5.79 1.96 -14.24
CA ILE A 186 -6.82 2.90 -13.79
C ILE A 186 -7.03 4.05 -14.80
N GLN A 187 -5.98 4.47 -15.50
CA GLN A 187 -6.02 5.51 -16.53
C GLN A 187 -6.80 5.00 -17.75
N LYS A 188 -6.58 3.74 -18.15
CA LYS A 188 -7.37 3.07 -19.22
C LYS A 188 -8.86 3.02 -18.90
N GLN A 189 -9.22 3.04 -17.62
CA GLN A 189 -10.61 3.06 -17.13
C GLN A 189 -11.20 4.49 -16.99
N GLY A 190 -10.46 5.51 -17.42
CA GLY A 190 -10.88 6.92 -17.42
C GLY A 190 -10.71 7.65 -16.08
N ILE A 191 -9.94 7.10 -15.15
CA ILE A 191 -9.66 7.74 -13.85
C ILE A 191 -8.26 8.37 -13.91
N HIS A 192 -8.21 9.69 -14.14
CA HIS A 192 -6.95 10.40 -14.41
C HIS A 192 -6.34 11.08 -13.19
N ASN A 193 -7.16 11.51 -12.22
CA ASN A 193 -6.70 12.19 -11.02
C ASN A 193 -6.19 11.15 -10.01
N VAL A 194 -4.97 10.67 -10.22
CA VAL A 194 -4.34 9.60 -9.43
C VAL A 194 -2.93 10.02 -9.02
N VAL A 195 -2.57 9.71 -7.78
CA VAL A 195 -1.23 9.96 -7.23
C VAL A 195 -0.66 8.68 -6.64
N PHE A 196 0.62 8.45 -6.86
CA PHE A 196 1.38 7.39 -6.22
C PHE A 196 2.38 7.97 -5.22
N VAL A 197 2.48 7.37 -4.04
CA VAL A 197 3.48 7.69 -3.02
C VAL A 197 4.22 6.43 -2.66
N ASP A 198 5.51 6.41 -2.94
CA ASP A 198 6.43 5.31 -2.71
C ASP A 198 7.17 5.52 -1.39
N PHE A 199 6.91 4.66 -0.39
CA PHE A 199 7.64 4.69 0.87
C PHE A 199 8.96 3.95 0.73
N ILE A 200 10.07 4.67 0.94
CA ILE A 200 11.44 4.14 0.89
C ILE A 200 12.17 4.30 2.23
N GLY A 201 13.35 3.69 2.35
CA GLY A 201 14.17 3.73 3.55
C GLY A 201 13.60 2.88 4.68
N GLY A 202 13.71 3.35 5.90
CA GLY A 202 13.30 2.63 7.10
C GLY A 202 14.19 1.43 7.42
N ILE A 203 13.96 0.86 8.60
CA ILE A 203 14.61 -0.38 9.03
C ILE A 203 13.69 -1.56 8.74
N LEU A 204 14.30 -2.63 8.23
CA LEU A 204 13.68 -3.93 8.07
C LEU A 204 14.24 -4.87 9.15
N CYS A 205 13.35 -5.37 10.01
CA CYS A 205 13.69 -6.25 11.13
C CYS A 205 13.10 -7.63 10.91
N LEU A 206 13.94 -8.66 10.81
CA LEU A 206 13.49 -10.05 10.73
C LEU A 206 13.10 -10.57 12.12
N THR A 207 13.84 -10.15 13.14
CA THR A 207 13.55 -10.40 14.55
C THR A 207 13.71 -9.10 15.34
N GLU A 208 13.41 -9.11 16.64
CA GLU A 208 13.65 -7.95 17.51
C GLU A 208 15.12 -7.48 17.51
N ASN A 209 16.07 -8.39 17.26
CA ASN A 209 17.50 -8.13 17.34
C ASN A 209 18.22 -8.17 15.98
N ASP A 210 17.59 -8.70 14.93
CA ASP A 210 18.14 -8.70 13.56
C ASP A 210 17.41 -7.68 12.70
N CYS A 211 18.03 -6.51 12.57
CA CYS A 211 17.52 -5.36 11.84
C CYS A 211 18.58 -4.84 10.88
N ARG A 212 18.17 -4.45 9.67
CA ARG A 212 19.04 -3.88 8.66
C ARG A 212 18.43 -2.63 8.04
N GLU A 213 19.31 -1.75 7.60
CA GLU A 213 18.97 -0.57 6.81
C GLU A 213 18.39 -0.98 5.46
N GLY A 214 17.29 -0.33 5.05
CA GLY A 214 16.55 -0.67 3.82
C GLY A 214 16.71 0.34 2.68
N SER A 215 17.43 1.46 2.88
CA SER A 215 17.59 2.52 1.90
C SER A 215 18.83 2.34 1.04
N ALA A 216 18.68 2.64 -0.26
CA ALA A 216 19.80 2.82 -1.19
C ALA A 216 20.32 4.28 -1.23
N GLU A 217 19.78 5.17 -0.39
CA GLU A 217 20.22 6.57 -0.31
C GLU A 217 21.60 6.69 0.36
N ASP A 218 22.36 7.72 -0.02
CA ASP A 218 23.65 8.03 0.62
C ASP A 218 23.46 8.69 1.99
N THR A 219 24.46 8.58 2.86
CA THR A 219 24.52 9.39 4.09
C THR A 219 24.78 10.86 3.69
N PRO A 220 24.02 11.85 4.20
CA PRO A 220 23.15 11.82 5.39
C PRO A 220 21.66 11.57 5.13
N LEU A 221 21.22 11.35 3.89
CA LEU A 221 19.79 11.23 3.55
C LEU A 221 19.09 10.04 4.23
N LYS A 222 19.82 8.94 4.48
CA LYS A 222 19.35 7.80 5.27
C LYS A 222 18.77 8.14 6.65
N GLN A 223 19.23 9.25 7.24
CA GLN A 223 18.82 9.68 8.56
C GLN A 223 17.74 10.78 8.53
N GLN A 224 17.34 11.22 7.34
CA GLN A 224 16.41 12.34 7.17
C GLN A 224 15.02 11.84 6.81
N TYR A 225 14.00 12.47 7.40
CA TYR A 225 12.62 12.31 6.96
C TYR A 225 12.35 13.35 5.87
N PHE A 226 11.99 12.87 4.67
CA PHE A 226 11.76 13.76 3.55
C PHE A 226 10.80 13.19 2.51
N TYR A 227 10.34 14.04 1.61
CA TYR A 227 9.72 13.63 0.36
C TYR A 227 10.29 14.39 -0.84
N ARG A 228 10.21 13.75 -2.01
CA ARG A 228 10.53 14.34 -3.30
C ARG A 228 9.50 13.91 -4.34
N GLU A 229 9.21 14.79 -5.28
CA GLU A 229 8.43 14.42 -6.46
C GLU A 229 9.28 13.47 -7.34
N GLY A 230 8.62 12.56 -8.05
CA GLY A 230 9.23 11.56 -8.91
C GLY A 230 9.23 10.15 -8.31
N PHE A 231 9.50 9.19 -9.18
CA PHE A 231 9.70 7.77 -8.87
C PHE A 231 10.78 7.26 -9.85
N PRO A 232 11.75 6.44 -9.42
CA PRO A 232 12.91 6.08 -10.25
C PRO A 232 12.59 5.13 -11.41
N TYR A 233 11.39 4.57 -11.47
CA TYR A 233 10.94 3.68 -12.54
C TYR A 233 9.79 4.30 -13.33
N LYS A 234 9.36 3.60 -14.39
CA LYS A 234 8.24 4.03 -15.24
C LYS A 234 6.95 4.13 -14.41
N SER A 235 6.25 5.23 -14.60
CA SER A 235 4.98 5.54 -13.96
C SER A 235 4.12 6.35 -14.93
N ALA A 236 2.85 6.00 -15.05
CA ALA A 236 1.88 6.71 -15.89
C ALA A 236 1.27 7.95 -15.21
N ILE A 237 1.57 8.15 -13.93
CA ILE A 237 0.93 9.16 -13.08
C ILE A 237 1.94 9.99 -12.30
N LYS A 238 1.44 11.04 -11.64
CA LYS A 238 2.23 11.84 -10.70
C LYS A 238 2.62 10.99 -9.50
N SER A 239 3.92 10.94 -9.23
CA SER A 239 4.49 10.08 -8.19
C SER A 239 5.40 10.86 -7.27
N PHE A 240 5.51 10.38 -6.03
CA PHE A 240 6.38 10.94 -5.01
C PHE A 240 7.09 9.81 -4.28
N GLN A 241 8.29 10.06 -3.80
CA GLN A 241 8.94 9.22 -2.81
C GLN A 241 8.89 9.90 -1.46
N VAL A 242 8.54 9.15 -0.42
CA VAL A 242 8.64 9.56 0.97
C VAL A 242 9.64 8.63 1.65
N HIS A 243 10.73 9.22 2.12
CA HIS A 243 11.77 8.50 2.82
C HIS A 243 11.52 8.51 4.32
N ILE A 244 11.49 7.31 4.89
CA ILE A 244 11.45 7.10 6.34
C ILE A 244 12.90 6.93 6.83
N PRO A 245 13.33 7.66 7.87
CA PRO A 245 14.64 7.44 8.46
C PRO A 245 14.86 5.99 8.88
N GLU A 246 16.10 5.54 8.78
CA GLU A 246 16.51 4.20 9.22
C GLU A 246 16.63 4.15 10.75
N LYS A 247 15.48 4.25 11.43
CA LYS A 247 15.33 4.16 12.89
C LYS A 247 14.25 3.15 13.26
N ARG A 248 14.38 2.57 14.47
CA ARG A 248 13.41 1.61 14.98
C ARG A 248 12.07 2.30 15.27
N VAL A 249 11.00 1.57 15.01
CA VAL A 249 9.64 1.94 15.44
C VAL A 249 9.38 1.25 16.77
N ASN A 250 8.88 2.00 17.76
CA ASN A 250 8.45 1.44 19.04
C ASN A 250 7.18 0.57 18.86
N SER A 251 6.85 -0.25 19.85
CA SER A 251 5.66 -1.11 19.82
C SER A 251 4.34 -0.34 19.72
N ASP A 252 4.32 0.92 20.15
CA ASP A 252 3.20 1.85 20.04
C ASP A 252 3.11 2.58 18.70
N GLY A 253 4.07 2.34 17.78
CA GLY A 253 4.13 2.97 16.48
C GLY A 253 4.87 4.31 16.43
N GLU A 254 5.42 4.78 17.56
CA GLU A 254 6.23 5.99 17.56
C GLU A 254 7.60 5.74 16.90
N LEU A 255 7.98 6.65 16.00
CA LEU A 255 9.34 6.70 15.47
C LEU A 255 10.21 7.38 16.51
N GLN A 256 11.32 6.76 16.91
CA GLN A 256 12.34 7.46 17.70
C GLN A 256 12.96 8.56 16.82
N TRP A 257 12.77 9.82 17.22
CA TRP A 257 13.35 10.99 16.54
C TRP A 257 14.74 11.29 17.06
#